data_AF-A0A9N9JBJ9-F1
#
_entry.id   AF-A0A9N9JBJ9-F1
#
_cell.length_a   1.000
_cell.length_b   1.000
_cell.length_c   1.000
_cell.angle_alpha   90.00
_cell.angle_beta   90.00
_cell.angle_gamma   90.00
#
_symmetry.space_group_name_H-M   'P 1'
#
loop_
_entity.id
_entity.type
_entity.pdbx_description
1 polymer ?
#
loop_
_entity_poly.entity_id
_entity_poly.type
_entity_poly.pdbx_seq_one_letter_code
_entity_poly.pdbx_strand_id
1 'polypeptide(L)'
;MSSVCKKQNSSFGSGSYVFDDRKRIHHNPLLLDFKCKVSIPGWTLVDSLLGFDRYVSYQIYWMHGQVGKLFINRRYTDFYKLHKKLVHKYGKSAIPPLTPKKRYGRFKLDFIEYRRFHLEFYLQYLALTNRDELIKFLGGNKQTVVLKIPRKTNQITRSDLPQRGCLIS
;
A
#
# COMPACT_ATOMS: atom_id res chain seq x y z
N MET A 1 -40.97 16.24 -30.41
CA MET A 1 -40.41 15.01 -29.81
C MET A 1 -39.47 14.37 -30.83
N SER A 2 -38.42 13.71 -30.33
CA SER A 2 -37.39 12.95 -31.04
C SER A 2 -36.14 13.73 -31.47
N SER A 3 -35.08 13.48 -30.68
CA SER A 3 -33.74 14.03 -30.74
C SER A 3 -32.94 13.60 -31.96
N VAL A 4 -32.27 14.59 -32.54
CA VAL A 4 -31.12 14.44 -33.43
C VAL A 4 -29.93 13.92 -32.61
N CYS A 5 -29.53 12.66 -32.82
CA CYS A 5 -28.31 12.12 -32.23
C CYS A 5 -27.10 12.55 -33.08
N LYS A 6 -26.50 13.70 -32.74
CA LYS A 6 -25.19 14.09 -33.28
C LYS A 6 -24.10 13.26 -32.59
N LYS A 7 -23.59 12.29 -33.34
CA LYS A 7 -22.39 11.51 -33.05
C LYS A 7 -21.19 12.47 -33.01
N GLN A 8 -20.80 12.91 -31.81
CA GLN A 8 -19.55 13.64 -31.62
C GLN A 8 -18.41 12.62 -31.49
N ASN A 9 -17.68 12.46 -32.59
CA ASN A 9 -16.32 11.92 -32.59
C ASN A 9 -15.44 12.83 -31.72
N SER A 10 -15.12 12.43 -30.50
CA SER A 10 -13.98 12.99 -29.78
C SER A 10 -12.80 12.02 -29.94
N SER A 11 -11.96 12.34 -30.90
CA SER A 11 -10.61 11.80 -31.07
C SER A 11 -9.81 12.02 -29.78
N PHE A 12 -9.64 10.97 -28.97
CA PHE A 12 -8.60 10.96 -27.94
C PHE A 12 -7.29 10.59 -28.63
N GLY A 13 -6.43 11.59 -28.77
CA GLY A 13 -5.12 11.46 -29.38
C GLY A 13 -4.32 10.33 -28.75
N SER A 14 -3.84 9.45 -29.63
CA SER A 14 -2.75 8.52 -29.38
C SER A 14 -1.49 9.32 -29.01
N GLY A 15 -1.34 9.65 -27.75
CA GLY A 15 -0.07 10.11 -27.19
C GLY A 15 0.89 8.93 -27.15
N SER A 16 1.60 8.70 -28.24
CA SER A 16 2.76 7.81 -28.29
C SER A 16 3.82 8.35 -27.33
N TYR A 17 3.97 7.69 -26.19
CA TYR A 17 5.07 7.94 -25.27
C TYR A 17 6.36 7.54 -25.98
N VAL A 18 7.14 8.53 -26.39
CA VAL A 18 8.53 8.33 -26.83
C VAL A 18 9.34 7.99 -25.58
N PHE A 19 9.72 6.73 -25.45
CA PHE A 19 10.77 6.33 -24.51
C PHE A 19 12.10 6.83 -25.08
N ASP A 20 12.77 7.73 -24.37
CA ASP A 20 14.14 8.15 -24.69
C ASP A 20 15.09 7.01 -24.32
N ASP A 21 15.59 6.32 -25.36
CA ASP A 21 16.32 5.05 -25.31
C ASP A 21 17.79 5.16 -24.85
N ARG A 22 18.17 6.21 -24.09
CA ARG A 22 19.57 6.51 -23.75
C ARG A 22 19.98 6.46 -22.28
N LYS A 23 19.22 5.75 -21.44
CA LYS A 23 19.74 5.27 -20.15
C LYS A 23 19.40 3.79 -19.96
N ARG A 24 20.26 2.91 -20.51
CA ARG A 24 20.32 1.49 -20.12
C ARG A 24 20.62 1.41 -18.62
N ILE A 25 19.57 1.39 -17.81
CA ILE A 25 19.67 0.78 -16.48
C ILE A 25 19.70 -0.71 -16.77
N HIS A 26 20.88 -1.33 -16.65
CA HIS A 26 20.99 -2.78 -16.61
C HIS A 26 20.28 -3.24 -15.33
N HIS A 27 18.97 -3.42 -15.40
CA HIS A 27 18.22 -4.14 -14.39
C HIS A 27 18.62 -5.59 -14.52
N ASN A 28 19.55 -6.05 -13.68
CA ASN A 28 19.69 -7.47 -13.42
C ASN A 28 18.37 -7.94 -12.77
N PRO A 29 17.54 -8.78 -13.44
CA PRO A 29 16.20 -9.10 -12.97
C PRO A 29 16.18 -9.90 -11.66
N LEU A 30 17.34 -10.33 -11.19
CA LEU A 30 17.51 -11.21 -10.03
C LEU A 30 18.05 -10.48 -8.78
N LEU A 31 18.36 -9.18 -8.86
CA LEU A 31 18.93 -8.39 -7.76
C LEU A 31 18.12 -7.13 -7.41
N LEU A 32 16.84 -7.07 -7.82
CA LEU A 32 15.90 -6.13 -7.22
C LEU A 32 15.60 -6.66 -5.81
N ASP A 33 16.48 -6.32 -4.87
CA ASP A 33 16.50 -6.66 -3.46
C ASP A 33 15.06 -6.97 -2.98
N PHE A 34 14.79 -8.26 -2.72
CA PHE A 34 13.51 -8.85 -2.27
C PHE A 34 12.97 -8.24 -0.96
N LYS A 35 13.47 -7.09 -0.55
CA LYS A 35 13.41 -6.55 0.78
C LYS A 35 12.25 -5.59 0.99
N CYS A 36 11.77 -4.87 -0.03
CA CYS A 36 10.71 -3.86 0.14
C CYS A 36 9.42 -4.23 -0.61
N LYS A 37 8.46 -4.87 0.07
CA LYS A 37 7.12 -5.13 -0.49
C LYS A 37 6.10 -4.18 0.14
N VAL A 38 5.44 -3.36 -0.67
CA VAL A 38 4.29 -2.53 -0.24
C VAL A 38 3.03 -3.05 -0.91
N SER A 39 1.97 -3.25 -0.14
CA SER A 39 0.63 -3.57 -0.63
C SER A 39 -0.44 -2.83 0.16
N ILE A 40 -1.60 -2.62 -0.44
CA ILE A 40 -2.79 -2.07 0.19
C ILE A 40 -3.89 -3.13 0.09
N PRO A 41 -3.90 -4.15 0.96
CA PRO A 41 -4.82 -5.29 0.82
C PRO A 41 -6.29 -4.92 0.96
N GLY A 42 -6.60 -3.81 1.63
CA GLY A 42 -7.98 -3.43 1.89
C GLY A 42 -8.14 -2.00 2.37
N TRP A 43 -9.37 -1.66 2.72
CA TRP A 43 -9.77 -0.37 3.24
C TRP A 43 -10.90 -0.54 4.24
N THR A 44 -11.06 0.44 5.13
CA THR A 44 -12.16 0.51 6.09
C THR A 44 -12.84 1.87 5.99
N LEU A 45 -14.15 1.89 6.27
CA LEU A 45 -14.87 3.13 6.51
C LEU A 45 -14.71 3.48 7.99
N VAL A 46 -14.20 4.67 8.26
CA VAL A 46 -13.99 5.17 9.62
C VAL A 46 -14.95 6.32 9.86
N ASP A 47 -15.77 6.17 10.89
CA ASP A 47 -16.65 7.20 11.39
C ASP A 47 -15.92 7.98 12.49
N SER A 48 -15.96 9.31 12.40
CA SER A 48 -15.45 10.17 13.45
C SER A 48 -16.31 9.98 14.71
N LEU A 49 -15.70 10.02 15.90
CA LEU A 49 -16.32 9.71 17.21
C LEU A 49 -17.67 10.39 17.50
N LEU A 50 -17.95 11.50 16.81
CA LEU A 50 -19.17 12.29 16.96
C LEU A 50 -20.10 12.22 15.73
N GLY A 51 -19.87 11.31 14.78
CA GLY A 51 -20.68 11.14 13.57
C GLY A 51 -20.57 12.27 12.53
N PHE A 52 -19.84 13.34 12.82
CA PHE A 52 -19.76 14.54 11.97
C PHE A 52 -18.89 14.38 10.71
N ASP A 53 -18.07 13.34 10.60
CA ASP A 53 -17.33 13.06 9.36
C ASP A 53 -17.07 11.56 9.22
N ARG A 54 -17.06 11.10 7.97
CA ARG A 54 -16.75 9.72 7.59
C ARG A 54 -15.69 9.75 6.52
N TYR A 55 -14.71 8.84 6.62
CA TYR A 55 -13.65 8.75 5.62
C TYR A 55 -13.24 7.33 5.35
N VAL A 56 -12.66 7.13 4.17
CA VAL A 56 -12.07 5.85 3.77
C VAL A 56 -10.61 5.84 4.21
N SER A 57 -10.26 4.82 4.99
CA SER A 57 -8.91 4.55 5.46
C SER A 57 -8.35 3.34 4.73
N TYR A 58 -7.19 3.49 4.10
CA TYR A 58 -6.50 2.44 3.38
C TYR A 58 -5.54 1.72 4.31
N GLN A 59 -5.64 0.40 4.36
CA GLN A 59 -4.77 -0.46 5.14
C GLN A 59 -3.52 -0.73 4.32
N ILE A 60 -2.39 -0.17 4.72
CA ILE A 60 -1.10 -0.33 4.05
C ILE A 60 -0.32 -1.40 4.80
N TYR A 61 0.13 -2.39 4.05
CA TYR A 61 1.07 -3.40 4.49
C TYR A 61 2.43 -3.16 3.85
N TRP A 62 3.47 -3.10 4.68
CA TRP A 62 4.84 -2.92 4.21
C TRP A 62 5.77 -3.93 4.88
N MET A 63 6.62 -4.56 4.07
CA MET A 63 7.71 -5.42 4.52
C MET A 63 9.04 -4.78 4.16
N HIS A 64 9.93 -4.69 5.14
CA HIS A 64 11.31 -4.25 4.98
C HIS A 64 12.28 -5.31 5.50
N GLY A 65 12.65 -6.25 4.62
CA GLY A 65 13.55 -7.35 4.90
C GLY A 65 13.05 -8.23 6.05
N GLN A 66 13.96 -8.59 6.94
CA GLN A 66 13.66 -9.48 8.08
C GLN A 66 13.00 -8.75 9.27
N VAL A 67 12.91 -7.41 9.25
CA VAL A 67 12.78 -6.62 10.49
C VAL A 67 11.41 -5.97 10.70
N GLY A 68 10.48 -5.96 9.74
CA GLY A 68 9.18 -5.35 10.05
C GLY A 68 8.10 -5.58 9.02
N LYS A 69 7.04 -6.26 9.45
CA LYS A 69 5.72 -6.15 8.86
C LYS A 69 5.01 -5.01 9.57
N LEU A 70 4.70 -3.94 8.85
CA LEU A 70 4.01 -2.80 9.42
C LEU A 70 2.63 -2.65 8.77
N PHE A 71 1.61 -2.63 9.61
CA PHE A 71 0.23 -2.31 9.24
C PHE A 71 -0.05 -0.86 9.62
N ILE A 72 -0.30 -0.01 8.62
CA ILE A 72 -0.59 1.40 8.82
C ILE A 72 -1.91 1.73 8.14
N ASN A 73 -2.71 2.53 8.82
CA ASN A 73 -3.91 3.12 8.26
C ASN A 73 -3.62 4.56 7.81
N ARG A 74 -3.96 4.87 6.55
CA ARG A 74 -3.87 6.23 6.00
C ARG A 74 -5.10 6.55 5.19
N ARG A 75 -5.62 7.77 5.31
CA ARG A 75 -6.70 8.26 4.45
C ARG A 75 -6.14 8.89 3.19
N TYR A 76 -6.92 8.94 2.12
CA TYR A 76 -6.49 9.50 0.83
C TYR A 76 -5.87 10.92 0.94
N THR A 77 -6.37 11.77 1.83
CA THR A 77 -5.83 13.12 2.00
C THR A 77 -4.38 13.14 2.45
N ASP A 78 -3.91 12.08 3.13
CA ASP A 78 -2.53 11.98 3.59
C ASP A 78 -1.61 11.70 2.39
N PHE A 79 -2.02 10.82 1.48
CA PHE A 79 -1.34 10.59 0.20
C PHE A 79 -1.26 11.86 -0.65
N TYR A 80 -2.36 12.63 -0.69
CA TYR A 80 -2.37 13.88 -1.42
C TYR A 80 -1.39 14.91 -0.86
N LYS A 81 -1.25 15.01 0.47
CA LYS A 81 -0.25 15.88 1.11
C LYS A 81 1.17 15.42 0.77
N LEU A 82 1.44 14.11 0.85
CA LEU A 82 2.72 13.54 0.44
C LEU A 82 3.02 13.87 -1.02
N HIS A 83 2.07 13.65 -1.93
CA HIS A 83 2.23 13.93 -3.35
C HIS A 83 2.57 15.39 -3.62
N LYS A 84 1.85 16.34 -3.00
CA LYS A 84 2.17 17.77 -3.13
C LYS A 84 3.59 18.09 -2.67
N LYS A 85 4.02 17.50 -1.54
CA LYS A 85 5.39 17.67 -1.02
C LYS A 85 6.43 17.14 -2.01
N LEU A 86 6.21 15.94 -2.56
CA LEU A 86 7.12 15.30 -3.50
C LEU A 86 7.20 16.05 -4.83
N VAL A 87 6.06 16.48 -5.39
CA VAL A 87 6.01 17.28 -6.61
C VAL A 87 6.71 18.62 -6.43
N HIS A 88 6.54 19.26 -5.27
CA HIS A 88 7.25 20.50 -4.96
C HIS A 88 8.77 20.30 -4.87
N LYS A 89 9.22 19.17 -4.31
CA LYS A 89 10.64 18.89 -4.09
C LYS A 89 11.37 18.37 -5.34
N TYR A 90 10.76 17.48 -6.10
CA TYR A 90 11.41 16.75 -7.21
C TYR A 90 10.83 17.12 -8.59
N GLY A 91 9.78 17.94 -8.64
CA GLY A 91 9.08 18.29 -9.87
C GLY A 91 7.98 17.30 -10.24
N LYS A 92 7.03 17.77 -11.06
CA LYS A 92 5.84 16.99 -11.47
C LYS A 92 6.19 15.80 -12.36
N SER A 93 7.22 15.92 -13.20
CA SER A 93 7.61 14.85 -14.14
C SER A 93 8.32 13.67 -13.47
N ALA A 94 8.89 13.86 -12.27
CA ALA A 94 9.61 12.82 -11.53
C ALA A 94 8.68 11.95 -10.67
N ILE A 95 7.45 12.40 -10.40
CA ILE A 95 6.50 11.77 -9.49
C ILE A 95 5.29 11.27 -10.29
N PRO A 96 4.87 10.01 -10.12
CA PRO A 96 3.73 9.46 -10.83
C PRO A 96 2.45 10.24 -10.48
N PRO A 97 1.50 10.36 -11.42
CA PRO A 97 0.26 11.06 -11.17
C PRO A 97 -0.55 10.35 -10.09
N LEU A 98 -1.04 11.13 -9.12
CA LEU A 98 -1.98 10.63 -8.11
C LEU A 98 -3.42 10.75 -8.64
N THR A 99 -4.27 9.77 -8.32
CA THR A 99 -5.72 9.88 -8.62
C THR A 99 -6.29 11.20 -8.10
N PRO A 100 -7.24 11.85 -8.80
CA PRO A 100 -7.76 13.15 -8.37
C PRO A 100 -8.62 13.07 -7.10
N LYS A 101 -8.70 14.20 -6.39
CA LYS A 101 -9.67 14.41 -5.31
C LYS A 101 -11.08 14.41 -5.89
N LYS A 102 -11.99 13.71 -5.22
CA LYS A 102 -13.41 13.64 -5.61
C LYS A 102 -14.28 13.90 -4.38
N ARG A 103 -15.23 14.84 -4.49
CA ARG A 103 -16.21 15.14 -3.42
C ARG A 103 -17.44 14.23 -3.53
N TYR A 104 -18.04 14.13 -4.72
CA TYR A 104 -19.23 13.32 -4.98
C TYR A 104 -18.89 11.86 -5.29
N GLY A 105 -19.67 10.92 -4.75
CA GLY A 105 -19.44 9.48 -4.99
C GLY A 105 -18.10 8.95 -4.46
N ARG A 106 -17.49 9.65 -3.49
CA ARG A 106 -16.21 9.25 -2.88
C ARG A 106 -16.26 7.92 -2.11
N PHE A 107 -17.47 7.46 -1.79
CA PHE A 107 -17.74 6.20 -1.10
C PHE A 107 -18.26 5.09 -2.01
N LYS A 108 -18.34 5.32 -3.33
CA LYS A 108 -18.71 4.24 -4.27
C LYS A 108 -17.62 3.17 -4.27
N LEU A 109 -18.01 1.91 -4.15
CA LEU A 109 -17.10 0.77 -4.06
C LEU A 109 -16.06 0.77 -5.19
N ASP A 110 -16.52 0.84 -6.44
CA ASP A 110 -15.65 0.85 -7.64
C ASP A 110 -14.62 1.97 -7.58
N PHE A 111 -15.01 3.13 -7.04
CA PHE A 111 -14.13 4.28 -6.91
C PHE A 111 -13.10 4.08 -5.81
N ILE A 112 -13.48 3.45 -4.69
CA ILE A 112 -12.56 3.13 -3.61
C ILE A 112 -11.53 2.11 -4.08
N GLU A 113 -11.95 1.05 -4.77
CA GLU A 113 -11.07 0.00 -5.31
C GLU A 113 -10.13 0.53 -6.40
N TYR A 114 -10.68 1.28 -7.37
CA TYR A 114 -9.86 1.95 -8.39
C TYR A 114 -8.77 2.80 -7.71
N ARG A 115 -9.16 3.61 -6.73
CA ARG A 115 -8.21 4.43 -5.99
C ARG A 115 -7.21 3.57 -5.20
N ARG A 116 -7.64 2.50 -4.55
CA ARG A 116 -6.77 1.58 -3.79
C ARG A 116 -5.65 1.04 -4.69
N PHE A 117 -6.02 0.54 -5.87
CA PHE A 117 -5.08 0.02 -6.86
C PHE A 117 -4.04 1.07 -7.28
N HIS A 118 -4.48 2.28 -7.62
CA HIS A 118 -3.56 3.35 -8.00
C HIS A 118 -2.68 3.84 -6.85
N LEU A 119 -3.20 3.85 -5.61
CA LEU A 119 -2.40 4.19 -4.43
C LEU A 119 -1.34 3.12 -4.15
N GLU A 120 -1.65 1.84 -4.37
CA GLU A 120 -0.67 0.76 -4.23
C GLU A 120 0.47 0.91 -5.24
N PHE A 121 0.15 1.09 -6.52
CA PHE A 121 1.14 1.38 -7.56
C PHE A 121 2.00 2.60 -7.22
N TYR A 122 1.36 3.67 -6.75
CA TYR A 122 2.04 4.90 -6.33
C TYR A 122 3.07 4.63 -5.22
N LEU A 123 2.71 3.86 -4.19
CA LEU A 123 3.65 3.51 -3.12
C LEU A 123 4.77 2.58 -3.58
N GLN A 124 4.48 1.63 -4.48
CA GLN A 124 5.49 0.75 -5.07
C GLN A 124 6.52 1.56 -5.87
N TYR A 125 6.07 2.54 -6.66
CA TYR A 125 6.98 3.46 -7.35
C TYR A 125 7.86 4.23 -6.35
N LEU A 126 7.27 4.81 -5.30
CA LEU A 126 8.04 5.53 -4.28
C LEU A 126 9.03 4.63 -3.52
N ALA A 127 8.74 3.34 -3.37
CA ALA A 127 9.67 2.40 -2.75
C ALA A 127 10.95 2.25 -3.58
N LEU A 128 10.87 2.43 -4.90
CA LEU A 128 12.00 2.36 -5.83
C LEU A 128 12.72 3.72 -5.95
N THR A 129 11.97 4.83 -5.99
CA THR A 129 12.55 6.15 -6.34
C THR A 129 12.81 7.06 -5.14
N ASN A 130 11.96 7.02 -4.11
CA ASN A 130 11.95 8.00 -3.01
C ASN A 130 11.73 7.32 -1.66
N ARG A 131 12.51 6.27 -1.40
CA ARG A 131 12.37 5.38 -0.24
C ARG A 131 12.32 6.11 1.10
N ASP A 132 13.15 7.13 1.30
CA ASP A 132 13.18 7.87 2.57
C ASP A 132 11.89 8.64 2.85
N GLU A 133 11.28 9.22 1.82
CA GLU A 133 10.01 9.92 1.95
C GLU A 133 8.86 8.93 2.19
N LEU A 134 8.93 7.73 1.57
CA LEU A 134 8.02 6.64 1.85
C LEU A 134 8.13 6.16 3.32
N ILE A 135 9.34 5.90 3.83
CA ILE A 135 9.56 5.46 5.22
C ILE A 135 9.01 6.51 6.20
N LYS A 136 9.25 7.81 5.93
CA LYS A 136 8.68 8.90 6.73
C LYS A 136 7.15 8.88 6.71
N PHE A 137 6.54 8.73 5.53
CA PHE A 137 5.08 8.67 5.37
C PHE A 137 4.44 7.48 6.11
N LEU A 138 5.10 6.32 6.05
CA LEU A 138 4.68 5.10 6.74
C LEU A 138 4.84 5.18 8.27
N GLY A 139 5.41 6.27 8.79
CA GLY A 139 5.43 6.55 10.23
C GLY A 139 6.79 6.32 10.86
N GLY A 140 7.85 6.85 10.23
CA GLY A 140 9.21 6.89 10.77
C GLY A 140 9.23 6.93 12.30
N ASN A 141 9.63 5.80 12.89
CA ASN A 141 9.91 5.56 14.30
C ASN A 141 8.80 5.77 15.35
N LYS A 142 7.49 5.76 15.05
CA LYS A 142 6.46 6.00 16.10
C LYS A 142 5.26 5.05 16.20
N GLN A 143 5.21 3.90 15.54
CA GLN A 143 4.20 2.87 15.86
C GLN A 143 4.68 1.48 15.45
N THR A 144 5.52 0.87 16.29
CA THR A 144 5.77 -0.58 16.26
C THR A 144 4.60 -1.25 16.97
N VAL A 145 3.46 -1.40 16.29
CA VAL A 145 2.51 -2.45 16.70
C VAL A 145 3.15 -3.75 16.22
N VAL A 146 4.05 -4.30 17.03
CA VAL A 146 4.58 -5.64 16.83
C VAL A 146 3.38 -6.57 16.94
N LEU A 147 2.84 -7.00 15.80
CA LEU A 147 1.94 -8.14 15.76
C LEU A 147 2.77 -9.34 16.24
N LYS A 148 2.68 -9.64 17.53
CA LYS A 148 3.17 -10.89 18.11
C LYS A 148 2.39 -12.01 17.42
N ILE A 149 3.02 -12.65 16.43
CA ILE A 149 2.53 -13.93 15.92
C ILE A 149 2.58 -14.88 17.12
N PRO A 150 1.45 -15.44 17.60
CA PRO A 150 1.49 -16.42 18.67
C PRO A 150 2.30 -17.62 18.15
N ARG A 151 3.47 -17.85 18.75
CA ARG A 151 4.18 -19.12 18.58
C ARG A 151 3.28 -20.19 19.21
N LYS A 152 2.73 -21.10 18.41
CA LYS A 152 2.27 -22.39 18.92
C LYS A 152 3.52 -23.12 19.43
N THR A 153 3.72 -23.08 20.74
CA THR A 153 4.72 -23.92 21.39
C THR A 153 4.11 -25.30 21.52
N ASN A 154 4.49 -26.23 20.63
CA ASN A 154 4.28 -27.65 20.90
C ASN A 154 5.27 -28.04 22.00
N GLN A 155 4.83 -27.96 23.26
CA GLN A 155 5.49 -28.66 24.36
C GLN A 155 4.87 -30.05 24.43
N ILE A 156 5.58 -31.05 23.89
CA ILE A 156 5.38 -32.44 24.30
C ILE A 156 6.12 -32.57 25.63
N THR A 157 5.39 -32.55 26.73
CA THR A 157 5.93 -32.76 28.07
C THR A 157 6.42 -34.20 28.18
N ARG A 158 7.66 -34.40 28.63
CA ARG A 158 8.27 -35.73 28.93
C ARG A 158 7.67 -36.36 30.19
N SER A 159 6.34 -36.36 30.35
CA SER A 159 5.63 -36.98 31.46
C SER A 159 4.86 -38.24 31.07
N ASP A 160 4.86 -38.64 29.80
CA ASP A 160 4.13 -39.83 29.31
C ASP A 160 5.03 -41.06 29.09
N LEU A 161 6.13 -41.21 29.85
CA LEU A 161 6.81 -42.50 29.93
C LEU A 161 6.17 -43.34 31.05
N PRO A 162 5.60 -44.52 30.74
CA PRO A 162 5.07 -45.41 31.77
C PRO A 162 6.23 -45.87 32.69
N GLN A 163 6.09 -45.58 33.98
CA GLN A 163 7.01 -46.05 35.00
C GLN A 163 6.95 -47.57 35.05
N ARG A 164 8.05 -48.25 34.72
CA ARG A 164 8.19 -49.69 34.96
C ARG A 164 8.22 -49.92 36.47
N GLY A 165 7.17 -50.56 36.99
CA GLY A 165 7.12 -51.02 38.38
C GLY A 165 8.22 -52.05 38.64
N CYS A 166 9.01 -51.80 39.68
CA CYS A 166 9.92 -52.77 40.27
C CYS A 166 9.17 -53.43 41.44
N LEU A 167 8.79 -54.70 41.30
CA LEU A 167 8.25 -55.51 42.38
C LEU A 167 9.42 -56.05 43.21
N ILE A 168 9.29 -55.87 44.52
CA ILE A 168 10.19 -56.34 45.56
C ILE A 168 9.85 -57.82 45.81
N SER A 169 10.86 -58.69 45.84
CA SER A 169 10.84 -60.01 46.46
C SER A 169 12.19 -60.28 47.07
#